data_AF-A0A1A0JXF7-F1
#
_entry.id   AF-A0A1A0JXF7-F1
#
_cell.length_a   1.000
_cell.length_b   1.000
_cell.length_c   1.000
_cell.angle_alpha   90.00
_cell.angle_beta   90.00
_cell.angle_gamma   90.00
#
_symmetry.space_group_name_H-M   'P 1'
#
loop_
_entity.id
_entity.type
_entity.pdbx_description
1 polymer ?
#
loop_
_entity_poly.entity_id
_entity_poly.type
_entity_poly.pdbx_seq_one_letter_code
_entity_poly.pdbx_strand_id
1 'polypeptide(L)'
;MTTRRRIVHRHAYFAVSIVTAFSLLLVSCSQADESANGSDAASTSAHATSSETAGETAGSEDDATSWPRTVDSLVVNNGEVTGDTEEVEITEQPKNIVSTSVTLTGSLLAMDAPIKATGGAAAGGLADEQGFFLQWADEATEQGVESLYNLEVDVEAIAAQDPDMIVVSASGQDSAVAEYDKLSAIGVPVVVVDYSDQGWDEIMSLLAEATGHEKDAAEAMQKYEDRLEEVTKAIELPKQPTNFVMPLPGDRGLNFWSAESAQGQLLEDIGFEVAVPDDEIVDTAGPRGARKDVKTVVPENAPKAITGETVLTMSTTGGDPVEELKNNPLLANNPAIANDAIYLLSPELFRLDFYSAMMMLDELEKHFAK
;
A
#
# COMPACT_ATOMS: atom_id res chain seq x y z
N MET A 1 31.87 43.96 -11.16
CA MET A 1 30.72 43.78 -12.07
C MET A 1 29.81 42.77 -11.43
N THR A 2 28.71 43.26 -10.88
CA THR A 2 27.82 42.62 -9.92
C THR A 2 26.53 42.28 -10.65
N THR A 3 26.16 41.00 -10.75
CA THR A 3 24.85 40.62 -11.30
C THR A 3 24.21 39.57 -10.41
N ARG A 4 23.36 40.04 -9.48
CA ARG A 4 22.37 39.25 -8.75
C ARG A 4 21.22 38.94 -9.72
N ARG A 5 20.87 37.66 -9.89
CA ARG A 5 19.57 37.25 -10.46
C ARG A 5 18.64 36.85 -9.31
N ARG A 6 17.51 37.57 -9.20
CA ARG A 6 16.40 37.27 -8.30
C ARG A 6 15.49 36.24 -8.97
N ILE A 7 15.21 35.15 -8.28
CA ILE A 7 14.14 34.21 -8.60
C ILE A 7 12.86 34.76 -7.95
N VAL A 8 11.79 34.86 -8.72
CA VAL A 8 10.46 35.28 -8.25
C VAL A 8 9.57 34.04 -8.26
N HIS A 9 9.16 33.58 -7.08
CA HIS A 9 8.08 32.61 -6.93
C HIS A 9 6.73 33.31 -7.10
N ARG A 10 5.84 32.75 -7.91
CA ARG A 10 4.43 33.13 -7.98
C ARG A 10 3.60 31.98 -7.41
N HIS A 11 3.10 32.18 -6.19
CA HIS A 11 2.03 31.38 -5.61
C HIS A 11 0.70 31.83 -6.24
N ALA A 12 -0.09 30.90 -6.74
CA ALA A 12 -1.48 31.13 -7.13
C ALA A 12 -2.38 30.55 -6.03
N TYR A 13 -2.99 31.43 -5.24
CA TYR A 13 -4.06 31.11 -4.31
C TYR A 13 -5.38 31.13 -5.09
N PHE A 14 -6.14 30.04 -5.05
CA PHE A 14 -7.57 30.05 -5.42
C PHE A 14 -8.41 30.14 -4.15
N ALA A 15 -9.25 31.17 -4.11
CA ALA A 15 -10.07 31.55 -2.98
C ALA A 15 -11.42 30.81 -2.99
N VAL A 16 -11.76 30.25 -1.83
CA VAL A 16 -13.08 29.71 -1.46
C VAL A 16 -14.09 30.85 -1.36
N SER A 17 -15.24 30.72 -2.01
CA SER A 17 -16.37 31.65 -1.87
C SER A 17 -17.51 31.00 -1.08
N ILE A 18 -17.65 31.41 0.19
CA ILE A 18 -18.80 31.13 1.05
C ILE A 18 -19.83 32.24 0.83
N VAL A 19 -21.06 31.88 0.43
CA VAL A 19 -22.23 32.75 0.51
C VAL A 19 -23.31 32.01 1.27
N THR A 20 -23.55 32.40 2.51
CA THR A 20 -24.72 31.97 3.28
C THR A 20 -25.34 33.20 3.91
N ALA A 21 -26.46 33.65 3.33
CA ALA A 21 -27.24 34.76 3.84
C ALA A 21 -28.29 34.24 4.83
N PHE A 22 -28.15 34.71 6.06
CA PHE A 22 -29.11 34.61 7.17
C PHE A 22 -30.37 35.43 6.87
N SER A 23 -31.56 34.90 7.19
CA SER A 23 -32.71 35.70 7.69
C SER A 23 -33.75 34.79 8.35
N LEU A 24 -33.78 34.87 9.68
CA LEU A 24 -34.86 34.43 10.56
C LEU A 24 -36.16 35.18 10.26
N LEU A 25 -37.33 34.54 10.48
CA LEU A 25 -38.27 34.95 11.54
C LEU A 25 -39.40 33.93 11.75
N LEU A 26 -39.79 33.88 13.02
CA LEU A 26 -40.66 32.96 13.74
C LEU A 26 -42.17 33.25 13.57
N VAL A 27 -42.97 32.36 14.17
CA VAL A 27 -44.35 32.46 14.71
C VAL A 27 -45.28 31.46 14.00
N SER A 28 -45.60 30.28 14.56
CA SER A 28 -46.30 29.92 15.82
C SER A 28 -47.84 30.03 15.76
N CYS A 29 -48.47 28.94 16.23
CA CYS A 29 -49.87 28.71 16.62
C CYS A 29 -50.88 28.51 15.47
N SER A 30 -51.54 27.35 15.32
CA SER A 30 -52.45 26.59 16.21
C SER A 30 -53.93 26.90 15.92
N GLN A 31 -54.75 25.84 15.92
CA GLN A 31 -56.21 25.73 15.74
C GLN A 31 -56.66 25.69 14.27
N ALA A 32 -57.06 24.53 13.73
CA ALA A 32 -58.22 23.71 14.08
C ALA A 32 -59.54 24.50 13.96
N ASP A 33 -60.24 24.29 12.86
CA ASP A 33 -61.61 23.79 12.93
C ASP A 33 -61.99 23.11 11.62
N GLU A 34 -62.41 21.86 11.76
CA GLU A 34 -63.25 21.13 10.82
C GLU A 34 -64.55 21.91 10.61
N SER A 35 -65.02 21.96 9.37
CA SER A 35 -66.38 21.52 9.08
C SER A 35 -66.57 21.27 7.60
N ALA A 36 -67.06 20.06 7.39
CA ALA A 36 -67.48 19.43 6.17
C ALA A 36 -68.25 20.31 5.18
N ASN A 37 -68.19 19.80 3.95
CA ASN A 37 -69.33 19.42 3.11
C ASN A 37 -69.18 20.10 1.75
N GLY A 38 -68.67 19.36 0.77
CA GLY A 38 -69.56 18.62 -0.13
C GLY A 38 -69.56 19.40 -1.45
N SER A 39 -69.67 18.81 -2.62
CA SER A 39 -69.98 17.46 -3.03
C SER A 39 -69.63 17.40 -4.52
N ASP A 40 -69.70 16.18 -5.06
CA ASP A 40 -69.88 15.88 -6.47
C ASP A 40 -68.68 16.10 -7.39
N ALA A 41 -68.47 15.29 -8.42
CA ALA A 41 -68.85 13.93 -8.76
C ALA A 41 -68.06 13.68 -10.06
N ALA A 42 -67.58 12.45 -10.22
CA ALA A 42 -67.39 11.74 -11.49
C ALA A 42 -66.97 12.53 -12.74
N SER A 43 -65.76 12.27 -13.24
CA SER A 43 -65.63 11.69 -14.59
C SER A 43 -64.26 11.09 -14.83
N THR A 44 -64.30 9.78 -15.05
CA THR A 44 -63.35 8.97 -15.80
C THR A 44 -63.20 9.48 -17.24
N SER A 45 -61.97 9.66 -17.73
CA SER A 45 -61.36 8.80 -18.77
C SER A 45 -60.21 9.48 -19.52
N ALA A 46 -59.07 8.79 -19.49
CA ALA A 46 -58.07 8.56 -20.52
C ALA A 46 -57.72 9.65 -21.56
N HIS A 47 -56.46 10.07 -21.54
CA HIS A 47 -55.64 10.02 -22.75
C HIS A 47 -54.17 9.76 -22.40
N ALA A 48 -53.62 8.70 -22.99
CA ALA A 48 -52.21 8.37 -23.00
C ALA A 48 -51.53 9.12 -24.15
N THR A 49 -50.32 9.64 -23.91
CA THR A 49 -49.34 9.85 -24.97
C THR A 49 -47.94 9.63 -24.39
N SER A 50 -47.24 8.64 -24.93
CA SER A 50 -45.81 8.35 -24.72
C SER A 50 -44.94 9.17 -25.68
N SER A 51 -43.72 9.50 -25.23
CA SER A 51 -42.40 9.41 -25.92
C SER A 51 -41.38 10.18 -25.06
N GLU A 52 -40.39 9.50 -24.45
CA GLU A 52 -39.01 9.29 -24.97
C GLU A 52 -38.18 10.60 -25.01
N THR A 53 -36.91 10.72 -24.62
CA THR A 53 -35.84 9.90 -24.04
C THR A 53 -34.70 10.88 -23.74
N ALA A 54 -33.98 10.71 -22.62
CA ALA A 54 -32.57 11.07 -22.37
C ALA A 54 -32.38 10.92 -20.83
N GLY A 55 -31.68 9.95 -20.28
CA GLY A 55 -30.52 9.18 -20.74
C GLY A 55 -29.62 9.09 -19.51
N GLU A 56 -29.90 8.11 -18.64
CA GLU A 56 -29.11 7.74 -17.48
C GLU A 56 -27.70 7.36 -17.91
N THR A 57 -26.69 7.94 -17.26
CA THR A 57 -25.35 7.33 -17.15
C THR A 57 -25.25 6.76 -15.74
N ALA A 58 -25.96 5.65 -15.53
CA ALA A 58 -25.60 4.67 -14.53
C ALA A 58 -24.60 3.74 -15.24
N GLY A 59 -23.33 3.77 -14.83
CA GLY A 59 -22.37 2.76 -15.28
C GLY A 59 -22.91 1.39 -14.84
N SER A 60 -23.13 0.51 -15.82
CA SER A 60 -23.53 -0.88 -15.58
C SER A 60 -22.35 -1.66 -15.02
N GLU A 61 -22.63 -2.58 -14.09
CA GLU A 61 -21.69 -3.58 -13.55
C GLU A 61 -21.01 -4.46 -14.64
N ASP A 62 -21.42 -4.34 -15.91
CA ASP A 62 -20.85 -5.08 -17.05
C ASP A 62 -19.51 -4.50 -17.56
N ASP A 63 -19.14 -3.24 -17.29
CA ASP A 63 -17.89 -2.66 -17.81
C ASP A 63 -16.64 -3.27 -17.14
N ALA A 64 -16.76 -3.78 -15.90
CA ALA A 64 -15.71 -4.48 -15.16
C ALA A 64 -15.43 -5.91 -15.69
N THR A 65 -15.96 -6.29 -16.85
CA THR A 65 -15.67 -7.59 -17.51
C THR A 65 -15.34 -7.45 -19.00
N SER A 66 -15.29 -6.23 -19.54
CA SER A 66 -15.02 -6.01 -20.96
C SER A 66 -13.52 -5.88 -21.25
N TRP A 67 -13.09 -6.47 -22.37
CA TRP A 67 -11.73 -6.42 -22.92
C TRP A 67 -11.80 -5.91 -24.37
N PRO A 68 -10.80 -5.19 -24.89
CA PRO A 68 -9.50 -4.84 -24.28
C PRO A 68 -9.62 -3.81 -23.15
N ARG A 69 -8.58 -3.75 -22.31
CA ARG A 69 -8.41 -2.75 -21.26
C ARG A 69 -7.08 -2.05 -21.39
N THR A 70 -6.95 -0.93 -20.69
CA THR A 70 -5.72 -0.17 -20.61
C THR A 70 -5.43 0.10 -19.15
N VAL A 71 -4.18 -0.06 -18.74
CA VAL A 71 -3.74 0.23 -17.37
C VAL A 71 -2.53 1.13 -17.35
N ASP A 72 -2.43 1.95 -16.31
CA ASP A 72 -1.27 2.78 -16.08
C ASP A 72 -0.04 1.93 -15.73
N SER A 73 1.06 2.22 -16.41
CA SER A 73 2.37 1.60 -16.21
C SER A 73 3.44 2.69 -16.21
N LEU A 74 4.50 2.52 -15.44
CA LEU A 74 5.62 3.46 -15.48
C LEU A 74 6.39 3.34 -16.79
N VAL A 75 6.72 4.49 -17.36
CA VAL A 75 7.58 4.57 -18.55
C VAL A 75 9.00 4.19 -18.16
N VAL A 76 9.55 3.20 -18.87
CA VAL A 76 10.94 2.78 -18.78
C VAL A 76 11.71 3.23 -20.01
N ASN A 77 12.86 3.86 -19.82
CA ASN A 77 13.74 4.32 -20.87
C ASN A 77 15.19 3.97 -20.56
N ASN A 78 15.84 3.20 -21.44
CA ASN A 78 17.21 2.71 -21.26
C ASN A 78 17.45 2.01 -19.92
N GLY A 79 16.48 1.23 -19.46
CA GLY A 79 16.58 0.47 -18.20
C GLY A 79 16.37 1.29 -16.93
N GLU A 80 15.85 2.52 -17.04
CA GLU A 80 15.52 3.38 -15.90
C GLU A 80 14.08 3.91 -16.03
N VAL A 81 13.37 4.05 -14.91
CA VAL A 81 12.04 4.68 -14.89
C VAL A 81 12.12 6.20 -15.03
N THR A 82 11.21 6.81 -15.78
CA THR A 82 11.23 8.27 -16.02
C THR A 82 10.36 9.07 -15.05
N GLY A 83 9.50 8.40 -14.28
CA GLY A 83 8.51 9.01 -13.40
C GLY A 83 7.22 9.44 -14.11
N ASP A 84 7.14 9.28 -15.43
CA ASP A 84 5.90 9.42 -16.20
C ASP A 84 5.18 8.06 -16.27
N THR A 85 3.85 8.09 -16.43
CA THR A 85 3.05 6.89 -16.72
C THR A 85 2.67 6.84 -18.20
N GLU A 86 2.51 5.61 -18.71
CA GLU A 86 1.96 5.29 -20.01
C GLU A 86 0.85 4.24 -19.88
N GLU A 87 -0.02 4.24 -20.88
CA GLU A 87 -1.15 3.33 -21.00
C GLU A 87 -0.72 2.04 -21.69
N VAL A 88 -0.78 0.90 -20.99
CA VAL A 88 -0.51 -0.44 -21.53
C VAL A 88 -1.83 -1.11 -21.87
N GLU A 89 -2.04 -1.44 -23.14
CA GLU A 89 -3.22 -2.19 -23.61
C GLU A 89 -3.06 -3.68 -23.28
N ILE A 90 -4.06 -4.25 -22.62
CA ILE A 90 -4.20 -5.66 -22.34
C ILE A 90 -5.44 -6.13 -23.10
N THR A 91 -5.25 -7.05 -24.05
CA THR A 91 -6.28 -7.35 -25.07
C THR A 91 -7.34 -8.35 -24.62
N GLU A 92 -6.98 -9.23 -23.70
CA GLU A 92 -7.84 -10.25 -23.09
C GLU A 92 -7.45 -10.42 -21.62
N GLN A 93 -8.34 -11.00 -20.81
CA GLN A 93 -8.02 -11.30 -19.41
C GLN A 93 -6.79 -12.20 -19.31
N PRO A 94 -5.73 -11.75 -18.60
CA PRO A 94 -4.55 -12.57 -18.35
C PRO A 94 -4.92 -13.89 -17.67
N LYS A 95 -4.33 -14.98 -18.14
CA LYS A 95 -4.50 -16.35 -17.61
C LYS A 95 -3.18 -17.00 -17.26
N ASN A 96 -2.06 -16.36 -17.61
CA ASN A 96 -0.72 -16.83 -17.39
C ASN A 96 0.20 -15.65 -17.06
N ILE A 97 0.13 -15.20 -15.82
CA ILE A 97 0.91 -14.06 -15.35
C ILE A 97 2.27 -14.56 -14.86
N VAL A 98 3.33 -13.87 -15.28
CA VAL A 98 4.65 -13.98 -14.67
C VAL A 98 4.97 -12.68 -13.94
N SER A 99 5.20 -12.76 -12.64
CA SER A 99 5.74 -11.62 -11.88
C SER A 99 7.26 -11.70 -11.85
N THR A 100 7.96 -10.65 -12.25
CA THR A 100 9.42 -10.59 -12.05
C THR A 100 9.81 -10.15 -10.64
N SER A 101 8.83 -9.76 -9.83
CA SER A 101 8.98 -9.19 -8.49
C SER A 101 8.35 -10.08 -7.42
N VAL A 102 9.20 -10.56 -6.51
CA VAL A 102 8.80 -11.24 -5.28
C VAL A 102 7.87 -10.36 -4.42
N THR A 103 8.07 -9.02 -4.42
CA THR A 103 7.22 -8.10 -3.65
C THR A 103 5.80 -8.02 -4.21
N LEU A 104 5.65 -7.83 -5.53
CA LEU A 104 4.33 -7.68 -6.18
C LEU A 104 3.55 -9.01 -6.24
N THR A 105 4.25 -10.14 -6.12
CA THR A 105 3.65 -11.48 -6.14
C THR A 105 2.65 -11.69 -5.00
N GLY A 106 2.92 -11.16 -3.81
CA GLY A 106 1.99 -11.26 -2.68
C GLY A 106 0.62 -10.65 -3.00
N SER A 107 0.58 -9.47 -3.63
CA SER A 107 -0.67 -8.82 -4.04
C SER A 107 -1.42 -9.63 -5.12
N LEU A 108 -0.71 -10.22 -6.08
CA LEU A 108 -1.32 -11.08 -7.10
C LEU A 108 -1.97 -12.33 -6.49
N LEU A 109 -1.27 -12.98 -5.56
CA LEU A 109 -1.78 -14.15 -4.83
C LEU A 109 -3.01 -13.81 -3.98
N ALA A 110 -2.98 -12.67 -3.30
CA ALA A 110 -4.05 -12.25 -2.39
C ALA A 110 -5.41 -12.03 -3.08
N MET A 111 -5.42 -11.82 -4.40
CA MET A 111 -6.63 -11.67 -5.22
C MET A 111 -6.84 -12.83 -6.19
N ASP A 112 -6.23 -14.00 -5.94
CA ASP A 112 -6.37 -15.20 -6.76
C ASP A 112 -6.07 -14.98 -8.27
N ALA A 113 -5.18 -14.02 -8.58
CA ALA A 113 -4.76 -13.79 -9.96
C ALA A 113 -3.97 -15.00 -10.49
N PRO A 114 -4.07 -15.35 -11.78
CA PRO A 114 -3.50 -16.58 -12.34
C PRO A 114 -1.98 -16.46 -12.56
N ILE A 115 -1.24 -16.32 -11.46
CA ILE A 115 0.21 -16.30 -11.44
C ILE A 115 0.75 -17.73 -11.59
N LYS A 116 1.57 -17.93 -12.62
CA LYS A 116 2.21 -19.22 -12.89
C LYS A 116 3.61 -19.29 -12.34
N ALA A 117 4.35 -18.19 -12.40
CA ALA A 117 5.73 -18.15 -11.97
C ALA A 117 6.15 -16.78 -11.48
N THR A 118 7.19 -16.76 -10.65
CA THR A 118 7.73 -15.54 -10.07
C THR A 118 9.25 -15.52 -10.00
N GLY A 119 9.82 -14.32 -10.03
CA GLY A 119 11.19 -14.07 -9.58
C GLY A 119 11.25 -14.04 -8.05
N GLY A 120 12.18 -14.78 -7.46
CA GLY A 120 12.38 -14.91 -6.01
C GLY A 120 13.41 -13.95 -5.42
N ALA A 121 13.36 -13.82 -4.10
CA ALA A 121 14.40 -13.18 -3.29
C ALA A 121 15.56 -14.14 -2.99
N ALA A 122 16.65 -13.62 -2.44
CA ALA A 122 17.67 -14.47 -1.83
C ALA A 122 17.10 -15.16 -0.58
N ALA A 123 17.27 -16.48 -0.49
CA ALA A 123 16.87 -17.27 0.68
C ALA A 123 17.48 -16.71 1.98
N GLY A 124 16.72 -16.72 3.06
CA GLY A 124 17.16 -16.20 4.35
C GLY A 124 16.01 -15.78 5.26
N GLY A 125 16.23 -14.73 6.06
CA GLY A 125 15.26 -14.28 7.07
C GLY A 125 13.94 -13.74 6.54
N LEU A 126 13.81 -13.56 5.22
CA LEU A 126 12.60 -13.05 4.57
C LEU A 126 12.02 -14.01 3.53
N ALA A 127 12.80 -14.99 3.07
CA ALA A 127 12.41 -15.85 1.97
C ALA A 127 12.87 -17.29 2.19
N ASP A 128 12.06 -18.24 1.72
CA ASP A 128 12.38 -19.66 1.77
C ASP A 128 13.50 -20.04 0.79
N GLU A 129 13.83 -21.33 0.71
CA GLU A 129 14.87 -21.84 -0.20
C GLU A 129 14.52 -21.66 -1.69
N GLN A 130 13.24 -21.49 -2.02
CA GLN A 130 12.75 -21.21 -3.36
C GLN A 130 12.77 -19.71 -3.67
N GLY A 131 13.05 -18.86 -2.69
CA GLY A 131 13.04 -17.40 -2.83
C GLY A 131 11.65 -16.78 -2.68
N PHE A 132 10.64 -17.54 -2.25
CA PHE A 132 9.32 -17.00 -1.93
C PHE A 132 9.36 -16.26 -0.60
N PHE A 133 8.72 -15.09 -0.51
CA PHE A 133 8.61 -14.44 0.79
C PHE A 133 7.75 -15.28 1.75
N LEU A 134 8.22 -15.37 2.99
CA LEU A 134 7.67 -16.30 3.98
C LEU A 134 6.19 -16.04 4.29
N GLN A 135 5.71 -14.80 4.19
CA GLN A 135 4.31 -14.49 4.47
C GLN A 135 3.31 -15.10 3.47
N TRP A 136 3.73 -15.42 2.25
CA TRP A 136 2.85 -15.98 1.21
C TRP A 136 3.39 -17.26 0.56
N ALA A 137 4.54 -17.78 1.01
CA ALA A 137 5.18 -18.96 0.43
C ALA A 137 4.28 -20.22 0.42
N ASP A 138 3.49 -20.41 1.48
CA ASP A 138 2.54 -21.52 1.56
C ASP A 138 1.45 -21.39 0.48
N GLU A 139 0.90 -20.18 0.29
CA GLU A 139 -0.09 -19.90 -0.75
C GLU A 139 0.49 -20.13 -2.16
N ALA A 140 1.69 -19.60 -2.43
CA ALA A 140 2.36 -19.81 -3.72
C ALA A 140 2.57 -21.31 -4.01
N THR A 141 2.91 -22.10 -2.98
CA THR A 141 3.08 -23.54 -3.10
C THR A 141 1.74 -24.24 -3.39
N GLU A 142 0.67 -23.84 -2.71
CA GLU A 142 -0.68 -24.40 -2.91
C GLU A 142 -1.21 -24.09 -4.32
N GLN A 143 -0.99 -22.86 -4.82
CA GLN A 143 -1.36 -22.45 -6.17
C GLN A 143 -0.42 -22.98 -7.27
N GLY A 144 0.69 -23.62 -6.89
CA GLY A 144 1.63 -24.23 -7.82
C GLY A 144 2.49 -23.22 -8.58
N VAL A 145 2.77 -22.06 -7.97
CA VAL A 145 3.66 -21.03 -8.52
C VAL A 145 5.09 -21.56 -8.61
N GLU A 146 5.73 -21.36 -9.75
CA GLU A 146 7.13 -21.73 -9.96
C GLU A 146 8.07 -20.57 -9.63
N SER A 147 9.15 -20.83 -8.89
CA SER A 147 10.26 -19.86 -8.76
C SER A 147 11.22 -20.00 -9.94
N LEU A 148 11.39 -18.92 -10.71
CA LEU A 148 12.21 -18.93 -11.93
C LEU A 148 13.70 -18.68 -11.64
N TYR A 149 14.00 -17.78 -10.70
CA TYR A 149 15.34 -17.33 -10.36
C TYR A 149 15.31 -16.59 -9.03
N ASN A 150 16.47 -16.37 -8.40
CA ASN A 150 16.58 -15.56 -7.18
C ASN A 150 17.41 -14.29 -7.46
N LEU A 151 16.74 -13.13 -7.54
CA LEU A 151 17.24 -11.79 -7.86
C LEU A 151 17.90 -11.59 -9.23
N GLU A 152 18.63 -12.57 -9.76
CA GLU A 152 19.24 -12.50 -11.10
C GLU A 152 18.21 -12.86 -12.17
N VAL A 153 17.65 -11.84 -12.83
CA VAL A 153 16.58 -12.00 -13.82
C VAL A 153 17.00 -12.90 -14.98
N ASP A 154 16.22 -13.95 -15.23
CA ASP A 154 16.37 -14.84 -16.38
C ASP A 154 15.21 -14.63 -17.36
N VAL A 155 15.45 -13.81 -18.39
CA VAL A 155 14.46 -13.49 -19.43
C VAL A 155 14.09 -14.73 -20.26
N GLU A 156 15.01 -15.68 -20.44
CA GLU A 156 14.73 -16.91 -21.19
C GLU A 156 13.80 -17.83 -20.38
N ALA A 157 14.00 -17.93 -19.07
CA ALA A 157 13.11 -18.65 -18.17
C ALA A 157 11.71 -18.02 -18.13
N ILE A 158 11.61 -16.68 -18.09
CA ILE A 158 10.33 -15.96 -18.16
C ILE A 158 9.63 -16.26 -19.48
N ALA A 159 10.31 -16.14 -20.62
CA ALA A 159 9.73 -16.43 -21.93
C ALA A 159 9.28 -17.89 -22.06
N ALA A 160 10.00 -18.84 -21.45
CA ALA A 160 9.66 -20.26 -21.46
C ALA A 160 8.35 -20.58 -20.71
N GLN A 161 7.87 -19.68 -19.85
CA GLN A 161 6.58 -19.83 -19.18
C GLN A 161 5.38 -19.54 -20.11
N ASP A 162 5.63 -18.99 -21.30
CA ASP A 162 4.62 -18.56 -22.28
C ASP A 162 3.60 -17.57 -21.68
N PRO A 163 4.06 -16.49 -20.99
CA PRO A 163 3.17 -15.58 -20.28
C PRO A 163 2.21 -14.87 -21.25
N ASP A 164 1.05 -14.44 -20.75
CA ASP A 164 0.18 -13.51 -21.46
C ASP A 164 0.15 -12.11 -20.82
N MET A 165 0.84 -11.94 -19.69
CA MET A 165 1.16 -10.66 -19.07
C MET A 165 2.41 -10.80 -18.17
N ILE A 166 3.23 -9.77 -18.10
CA ILE A 166 4.40 -9.70 -17.22
C ILE A 166 4.27 -8.49 -16.28
N VAL A 167 4.51 -8.70 -14.99
CA VAL A 167 4.56 -7.63 -13.98
C VAL A 167 6.01 -7.36 -13.58
N VAL A 168 6.40 -6.09 -13.53
CA VAL A 168 7.76 -5.65 -13.19
C VAL A 168 7.72 -4.62 -12.07
N SER A 169 8.55 -4.79 -11.04
CA SER A 169 8.74 -3.71 -10.07
C SER A 169 9.71 -2.65 -10.61
N ALA A 170 9.36 -1.38 -10.42
CA ALA A 170 10.16 -0.23 -10.82
C ALA A 170 11.43 -0.04 -9.97
N SER A 171 11.38 -0.51 -8.73
CA SER A 171 12.38 -0.22 -7.71
C SER A 171 12.67 -1.44 -6.82
N GLY A 172 13.70 -1.32 -5.99
CA GLY A 172 14.13 -2.40 -5.10
C GLY A 172 15.10 -3.40 -5.72
N GLN A 173 15.46 -4.43 -4.94
CA GLN A 173 16.40 -5.47 -5.37
C GLN A 173 15.78 -6.46 -6.36
N ASP A 174 14.45 -6.56 -6.34
CA ASP A 174 13.64 -7.41 -7.20
C ASP A 174 13.18 -6.71 -8.48
N SER A 175 13.70 -5.50 -8.75
CA SER A 175 13.39 -4.76 -9.97
C SER A 175 14.00 -5.42 -11.20
N ALA A 176 13.19 -5.57 -12.24
CA ALA A 176 13.61 -6.07 -13.56
C ALA A 176 13.63 -4.97 -14.64
N VAL A 177 13.57 -3.68 -14.28
CA VAL A 177 13.53 -2.57 -15.26
C VAL A 177 14.74 -2.52 -16.18
N ALA A 178 15.92 -2.94 -15.69
CA ALA A 178 17.13 -3.03 -16.50
C ALA A 178 16.98 -4.01 -17.69
N GLU A 179 16.06 -4.96 -17.57
CA GLU A 179 15.76 -5.98 -18.58
C GLU A 179 14.47 -5.67 -19.37
N TYR A 180 13.84 -4.51 -19.14
CA TYR A 180 12.54 -4.14 -19.72
C TYR A 180 12.49 -4.31 -21.24
N ASP A 181 13.47 -3.79 -21.98
CA ASP A 181 13.51 -3.91 -23.45
C ASP A 181 13.49 -5.38 -23.93
N LYS A 182 14.12 -6.29 -23.17
CA LYS A 182 14.12 -7.72 -23.49
C LYS A 182 12.81 -8.39 -23.10
N LEU A 183 12.22 -8.00 -21.97
CA LEU A 183 10.90 -8.47 -21.53
C LEU A 183 9.81 -8.03 -22.51
N SER A 184 9.80 -6.76 -22.92
CA SER A 184 8.87 -6.24 -23.93
C SER A 184 9.03 -6.93 -25.29
N ALA A 185 10.25 -7.39 -25.63
CA ALA A 185 10.49 -8.15 -26.86
C ALA A 185 9.85 -9.56 -26.87
N ILE A 186 9.35 -10.06 -25.73
CA ILE A 186 8.51 -11.27 -25.66
C ILE A 186 7.18 -11.03 -26.39
N GLY A 187 6.71 -9.78 -26.47
CA GLY A 187 5.53 -9.40 -27.25
C GLY A 187 4.20 -9.51 -26.50
N VAL A 188 4.25 -9.43 -25.17
CA VAL A 188 3.08 -9.46 -24.27
C VAL A 188 3.04 -8.16 -23.46
N PRO A 189 1.89 -7.77 -22.88
CA PRO A 189 1.82 -6.63 -21.98
C PRO A 189 2.83 -6.74 -20.83
N VAL A 190 3.64 -5.69 -20.64
CA VAL A 190 4.57 -5.56 -19.52
C VAL A 190 4.14 -4.36 -18.69
N VAL A 191 3.65 -4.60 -17.48
CA VAL A 191 3.17 -3.55 -16.56
C VAL A 191 4.24 -3.30 -15.50
N VAL A 192 4.70 -2.06 -15.42
CA VAL A 192 5.76 -1.62 -14.50
C VAL A 192 5.14 -0.84 -13.35
N VAL A 193 5.30 -1.33 -12.14
CA VAL A 193 4.67 -0.81 -10.92
C VAL A 193 5.74 -0.40 -9.91
N ASP A 194 5.68 0.81 -9.36
CA ASP A 194 6.51 1.20 -8.21
C ASP A 194 5.76 0.96 -6.90
N TYR A 195 6.32 0.11 -6.05
CA TYR A 195 5.76 -0.16 -4.74
C TYR A 195 6.35 0.75 -3.64
N SER A 196 7.31 1.62 -3.96
CA SER A 196 8.10 2.34 -2.96
C SER A 196 7.42 3.61 -2.41
N ASP A 197 6.42 4.12 -3.12
CA ASP A 197 5.69 5.34 -2.76
C ASP A 197 4.16 5.16 -2.76
N GLN A 198 3.68 3.92 -2.96
CA GLN A 198 2.26 3.56 -2.97
C GLN A 198 1.90 2.65 -1.80
N GLY A 199 0.64 2.74 -1.37
CA GLY A 199 0.04 1.79 -0.43
C GLY A 199 -0.10 0.40 -1.05
N TRP A 200 -0.14 -0.64 -0.22
CA TRP A 200 -0.32 -2.02 -0.71
C TRP A 200 -1.73 -2.24 -1.31
N ASP A 201 -2.71 -1.48 -0.84
CA ASP A 201 -4.09 -1.40 -1.34
C ASP A 201 -4.17 -0.71 -2.70
N GLU A 202 -3.40 0.36 -2.92
CA GLU A 202 -3.27 1.04 -4.22
C GLU A 202 -2.63 0.10 -5.25
N ILE A 203 -1.54 -0.58 -4.88
CA ILE A 203 -0.87 -1.58 -5.72
C ILE A 203 -1.83 -2.71 -6.06
N MET A 204 -2.56 -3.22 -5.07
CA MET A 204 -3.53 -4.30 -5.26
C MET A 204 -4.66 -3.87 -6.21
N SER A 205 -5.16 -2.64 -6.08
CA SER A 205 -6.19 -2.10 -6.97
C SER A 205 -5.71 -1.99 -8.42
N LEU A 206 -4.51 -1.47 -8.64
CA LEU A 206 -3.91 -1.35 -9.98
C LEU A 206 -3.70 -2.73 -10.62
N LEU A 207 -3.19 -3.70 -9.87
CA LEU A 207 -2.99 -5.05 -10.37
C LEU A 207 -4.34 -5.76 -10.61
N ALA A 208 -5.36 -5.49 -9.80
CA ALA A 208 -6.68 -6.06 -9.96
C ALA A 208 -7.35 -5.59 -11.26
N GLU A 209 -7.24 -4.29 -11.59
CA GLU A 209 -7.72 -3.74 -12.86
C GLU A 209 -7.00 -4.39 -14.06
N ALA A 210 -5.68 -4.53 -13.96
CA ALA A 210 -4.85 -5.11 -15.01
C ALA A 210 -5.14 -6.60 -15.27
N THR A 211 -5.59 -7.31 -14.24
CA THR A 211 -5.82 -8.76 -14.30
C THR A 211 -7.30 -9.15 -14.40
N GLY A 212 -8.22 -8.21 -14.17
CA GLY A 212 -9.67 -8.47 -14.11
C GLY A 212 -10.10 -9.18 -12.83
N HIS A 213 -9.39 -8.95 -11.73
CA HIS A 213 -9.62 -9.55 -10.40
C HIS A 213 -10.09 -8.51 -9.37
N GLU A 214 -10.76 -7.44 -9.79
CA GLU A 214 -11.25 -6.36 -8.91
C GLU A 214 -12.20 -6.87 -7.84
N LYS A 215 -13.02 -7.88 -8.17
CA LYS A 215 -13.92 -8.52 -7.22
C LYS A 215 -13.15 -9.26 -6.12
N ASP A 216 -12.14 -10.05 -6.50
CA ASP A 216 -11.34 -10.83 -5.56
C ASP A 216 -10.48 -9.90 -4.71
N ALA A 217 -9.96 -8.82 -5.30
CA ALA A 217 -9.27 -7.77 -4.58
C ALA A 217 -10.17 -7.09 -3.54
N ALA A 218 -11.41 -6.74 -3.91
CA ALA A 218 -12.38 -6.17 -2.97
C ALA A 218 -12.75 -7.13 -1.83
N GLU A 219 -12.85 -8.44 -2.10
CA GLU A 219 -13.09 -9.46 -1.07
C GLU A 219 -11.92 -9.58 -0.09
N ALA A 220 -10.69 -9.57 -0.58
CA ALA A 220 -9.49 -9.57 0.25
C ALA A 220 -9.36 -8.28 1.08
N MET A 221 -9.65 -7.11 0.50
CA MET A 221 -9.69 -5.83 1.23
C MET A 221 -10.74 -5.85 2.34
N GLN A 222 -11.95 -6.34 2.07
CA GLN A 222 -12.98 -6.47 3.10
C GLN A 222 -12.53 -7.38 4.25
N LYS A 223 -11.87 -8.50 3.94
CA LYS A 223 -11.32 -9.41 4.95
C LYS A 223 -10.26 -8.74 5.82
N TYR A 224 -9.41 -7.90 5.22
CA TYR A 224 -8.45 -7.10 5.96
C TYR A 224 -9.14 -6.07 6.87
N GLU A 225 -10.11 -5.31 6.34
CA GLU A 225 -10.86 -4.30 7.10
C GLU A 225 -11.60 -4.91 8.30
N ASP A 226 -12.24 -6.06 8.11
CA ASP A 226 -12.91 -6.80 9.17
C ASP A 226 -11.93 -7.20 10.28
N ARG A 227 -10.75 -7.69 9.90
CA ARG A 227 -9.70 -8.09 10.86
C ARG A 227 -9.11 -6.89 11.59
N LEU A 228 -8.89 -5.79 10.88
CA LEU A 228 -8.42 -4.52 11.45
C LEU A 228 -9.40 -4.02 12.52
N GLU A 229 -10.71 -4.05 12.23
CA GLU A 229 -11.75 -3.62 13.19
C GLU A 229 -11.81 -4.55 14.41
N GLU A 230 -11.68 -5.87 14.20
CA GLU A 230 -11.61 -6.86 15.26
C GLU A 230 -10.44 -6.60 16.21
N VAL A 231 -9.22 -6.49 15.66
CA VAL A 231 -8.00 -6.28 16.45
C VAL A 231 -8.03 -4.95 17.18
N THR A 232 -8.46 -3.87 16.51
CA THR A 232 -8.59 -2.54 17.13
C THR A 232 -9.51 -2.58 18.38
N LYS A 233 -10.58 -3.37 18.35
CA LYS A 233 -11.46 -3.59 19.50
C LYS A 233 -10.83 -4.49 20.56
N ALA A 234 -10.01 -5.46 20.17
CA ALA A 234 -9.41 -6.46 21.05
C ALA A 234 -8.21 -5.96 21.85
N ILE A 235 -7.49 -4.93 21.39
CA ILE A 235 -6.25 -4.48 22.03
C ILE A 235 -6.39 -3.26 22.94
N GLU A 236 -5.47 -3.12 23.90
CA GLU A 236 -5.17 -1.89 24.65
C GLU A 236 -3.82 -1.34 24.20
N LEU A 237 -3.82 -0.14 23.60
CA LEU A 237 -2.60 0.47 23.09
C LEU A 237 -1.56 0.66 24.21
N PRO A 238 -0.27 0.37 23.95
CA PRO A 238 0.80 0.66 24.90
C PRO A 238 1.00 2.17 25.02
N LYS A 239 1.93 2.60 25.86
CA LYS A 239 2.25 4.03 26.00
C LYS A 239 2.72 4.61 24.66
N GLN A 240 2.09 5.71 24.25
CA GLN A 240 2.40 6.45 23.04
C GLN A 240 3.34 7.63 23.33
N PRO A 241 4.08 8.15 22.33
CA PRO A 241 4.13 7.67 20.95
C PRO A 241 5.01 6.42 20.78
N THR A 242 4.91 5.77 19.63
CA THR A 242 5.57 4.51 19.30
C THR A 242 6.54 4.68 18.15
N ASN A 243 7.79 4.24 18.30
CA ASN A 243 8.69 4.09 17.16
C ASN A 243 8.61 2.66 16.62
N PHE A 244 8.61 2.49 15.30
CA PHE A 244 8.88 1.21 14.65
C PHE A 244 10.29 1.23 14.04
N VAL A 245 11.19 0.43 14.61
CA VAL A 245 12.63 0.50 14.32
C VAL A 245 13.23 -0.85 13.93
N MET A 246 14.20 -0.85 13.03
CA MET A 246 15.03 -2.02 12.73
C MET A 246 16.51 -1.66 12.82
N PRO A 247 17.29 -2.34 13.67
CA PRO A 247 18.74 -2.24 13.64
C PRO A 247 19.32 -2.67 12.29
N LEU A 248 20.24 -1.85 11.75
CA LEU A 248 20.92 -2.16 10.50
C LEU A 248 22.14 -3.06 10.76
N PRO A 249 22.39 -4.08 9.92
CA PRO A 249 23.52 -4.98 10.08
C PRO A 249 24.86 -4.24 10.17
N GLY A 250 25.72 -4.71 11.08
CA GLY A 250 27.08 -4.21 11.24
C GLY A 250 27.17 -2.84 11.90
N ASP A 251 26.28 -2.53 12.85
CA ASP A 251 26.23 -1.26 13.58
C ASP A 251 26.18 -0.04 12.65
N ARG A 252 25.38 -0.17 11.57
CA ARG A 252 25.21 0.89 10.58
C ARG A 252 24.14 1.91 10.96
N GLY A 253 23.47 1.71 12.09
CA GLY A 253 22.44 2.58 12.61
C GLY A 253 21.07 1.91 12.66
N LEU A 254 20.01 2.70 12.58
CA LEU A 254 18.64 2.23 12.67
C LEU A 254 17.83 2.73 11.48
N ASN A 255 16.93 1.89 10.97
CA ASN A 255 15.84 2.32 10.10
C ASN A 255 14.59 2.54 10.93
N PHE A 256 13.91 3.66 10.69
CA PHE A 256 12.60 3.99 11.27
C PHE A 256 11.56 3.97 10.16
N TRP A 257 10.52 3.16 10.31
CA TRP A 257 9.35 3.28 9.44
C TRP A 257 8.60 4.56 9.77
N SER A 258 8.18 5.29 8.75
CA SER A 258 7.44 6.54 8.89
C SER A 258 5.93 6.28 8.88
N ALA A 259 5.16 7.29 9.30
CA ALA A 259 3.70 7.30 9.11
C ALA A 259 3.29 7.19 7.62
N GLU A 260 4.17 7.59 6.69
CA GLU A 260 3.92 7.47 5.25
C GLU A 260 4.16 6.04 4.73
N SER A 261 4.91 5.20 5.46
CA SER A 261 5.08 3.79 5.08
C SER A 261 3.80 2.99 5.28
N ALA A 262 3.61 1.92 4.51
CA ALA A 262 2.52 0.97 4.72
C ALA A 262 2.46 0.48 6.18
N GLN A 263 3.61 0.27 6.83
CA GLN A 263 3.67 -0.18 8.23
C GLN A 263 3.17 0.89 9.19
N GLY A 264 3.55 2.14 8.93
CA GLY A 264 3.11 3.28 9.71
C GLY A 264 1.61 3.54 9.55
N GLN A 265 1.10 3.48 8.32
CA GLN A 265 -0.32 3.66 8.04
C GLN A 265 -1.17 2.62 8.77
N LEU A 266 -0.81 1.33 8.70
CA LEU A 266 -1.51 0.27 9.45
C LEU A 266 -1.49 0.53 10.97
N LEU A 267 -0.35 0.97 11.52
CA LEU A 267 -0.25 1.34 12.93
C LEU A 267 -1.17 2.53 13.27
N GLU A 268 -1.22 3.56 12.43
CA GLU A 268 -2.10 4.72 12.61
C GLU A 268 -3.59 4.36 12.50
N ASP A 269 -3.95 3.44 11.59
CA ASP A 269 -5.33 2.94 11.44
C ASP A 269 -5.85 2.26 12.70
N ILE A 270 -4.98 1.52 13.41
CA ILE A 270 -5.29 0.90 14.71
C ILE A 270 -5.30 1.94 15.85
N GLY A 271 -4.66 3.10 15.63
CA GLY A 271 -4.63 4.23 16.57
C GLY A 271 -3.30 4.44 17.30
N PHE A 272 -2.21 3.79 16.89
CA PHE A 272 -0.87 4.13 17.37
C PHE A 272 -0.46 5.53 16.88
N GLU A 273 0.32 6.24 17.68
CA GLU A 273 0.97 7.49 17.27
C GLU A 273 2.39 7.16 16.82
N VAL A 274 2.63 7.11 15.50
CA VAL A 274 3.94 6.73 14.94
C VAL A 274 4.92 7.90 15.06
N ALA A 275 5.94 7.73 15.90
CA ALA A 275 7.03 8.67 16.04
C ALA A 275 8.16 8.39 15.03
N VAL A 276 8.67 9.47 14.43
CA VAL A 276 9.81 9.44 13.52
C VAL A 276 10.91 10.41 13.98
N PRO A 277 12.18 10.15 13.62
CA PRO A 277 13.28 11.08 13.93
C PRO A 277 13.13 12.43 13.22
N ASP A 278 13.66 13.48 13.86
CA ASP A 278 13.80 14.81 13.28
C ASP A 278 14.68 14.78 12.02
N ASP A 279 14.31 15.55 10.99
CA ASP A 279 15.03 15.57 9.72
C ASP A 279 16.50 16.00 9.85
N GLU A 280 16.87 16.74 10.90
CA GLU A 280 18.24 17.16 11.18
C GLU A 280 19.20 16.00 11.51
N ILE A 281 18.67 14.85 11.95
CA ILE A 281 19.47 13.69 12.38
C ILE A 281 19.36 12.48 11.44
N VAL A 282 18.58 12.62 10.36
CA VAL A 282 18.32 11.59 9.35
C VAL A 282 19.40 11.63 8.27
N ASP A 283 19.86 10.45 7.87
CA ASP A 283 20.77 10.27 6.73
C ASP A 283 20.02 10.53 5.43
N THR A 284 20.26 11.69 4.84
CA THR A 284 19.66 12.13 3.56
C THR A 284 20.56 11.83 2.35
N ALA A 285 21.64 11.06 2.52
CA ALA A 285 22.57 10.78 1.44
C ALA A 285 22.05 9.72 0.46
N GLY A 286 22.16 10.00 -0.84
CA GLY A 286 21.89 9.04 -1.91
C GLY A 286 20.44 8.56 -1.94
N PRO A 287 20.20 7.32 -2.42
CA PRO A 287 18.84 6.76 -2.54
C PRO A 287 18.06 6.67 -1.23
N ARG A 288 18.74 6.66 -0.07
CA ARG A 288 18.06 6.62 1.24
C ARG A 288 17.35 7.93 1.55
N GLY A 289 17.93 9.07 1.18
CA GLY A 289 17.33 10.38 1.43
C GLY A 289 16.13 10.71 0.54
N ALA A 290 15.92 9.94 -0.54
CA ALA A 290 14.77 10.10 -1.42
C ALA A 290 13.53 9.33 -0.93
N ARG A 291 13.71 8.37 -0.02
CA ARG A 291 12.63 7.55 0.52
C ARG A 291 11.79 8.32 1.53
N LYS A 292 10.48 8.09 1.49
CA LYS A 292 9.51 8.64 2.43
C LYS A 292 9.06 7.64 3.48
N ASP A 293 9.08 6.35 3.11
CA ASP A 293 8.63 5.23 3.93
C ASP A 293 9.61 4.90 5.08
N VAL A 294 10.91 5.13 4.90
CA VAL A 294 11.91 4.84 5.93
C VAL A 294 12.88 6.00 6.13
N LYS A 295 13.10 6.36 7.40
CA LYS A 295 14.14 7.30 7.83
C LYS A 295 15.30 6.54 8.47
N THR A 296 16.48 6.61 7.86
CA THR A 296 17.70 6.00 8.42
C THR A 296 18.43 7.00 9.31
N VAL A 297 18.89 6.56 10.48
CA VAL A 297 19.76 7.35 11.37
C VAL A 297 21.04 6.58 11.68
N VAL A 298 22.14 7.32 11.80
CA VAL A 298 23.44 6.74 12.20
C VAL A 298 23.43 6.37 13.70
N PRO A 299 24.29 5.42 14.14
CA PRO A 299 24.27 4.91 15.52
C PRO A 299 24.36 5.99 16.61
N GLU A 300 25.21 7.00 16.40
CA GLU A 300 25.43 8.09 17.37
C GLU A 300 24.16 8.93 17.62
N ASN A 301 23.22 8.95 16.67
CA ASN A 301 21.97 9.69 16.77
C ASN A 301 20.82 8.86 17.36
N ALA A 302 21.01 7.55 17.59
CA ALA A 302 19.95 6.65 18.10
C ALA A 302 19.26 7.18 19.37
N PRO A 303 19.95 7.74 20.38
CA PRO A 303 19.28 8.26 21.59
C PRO A 303 18.39 9.48 21.34
N LYS A 304 18.66 10.24 20.27
CA LYS A 304 17.82 11.38 19.84
C LYS A 304 16.69 10.94 18.93
N ALA A 305 16.88 9.84 18.19
CA ALA A 305 15.94 9.33 17.21
C ALA A 305 14.81 8.50 17.83
N ILE A 306 15.11 7.70 18.86
CA ILE A 306 14.10 6.95 19.61
C ILE A 306 13.44 7.88 20.62
N THR A 307 12.33 8.50 20.22
CA THR A 307 11.56 9.47 21.02
C THR A 307 10.30 8.86 21.64
N GLY A 308 9.91 7.66 21.20
CA GLY A 308 8.74 6.94 21.67
C GLY A 308 8.87 6.39 23.09
N GLU A 309 7.71 6.23 23.74
CA GLU A 309 7.57 5.51 25.01
C GLU A 309 7.45 3.99 24.79
N THR A 310 7.16 3.58 23.55
CA THR A 310 7.14 2.19 23.09
C THR A 310 7.99 2.04 21.83
N VAL A 311 8.67 0.90 21.70
CA VAL A 311 9.42 0.52 20.50
C VAL A 311 8.88 -0.82 19.96
N LEU A 312 8.46 -0.82 18.70
CA LEU A 312 8.27 -2.05 17.92
C LEU A 312 9.55 -2.30 17.12
N THR A 313 10.02 -3.54 17.06
CA THR A 313 11.27 -3.84 16.35
C THR A 313 11.29 -5.20 15.68
N MET A 314 12.04 -5.32 14.58
CA MET A 314 12.24 -6.56 13.83
C MET A 314 13.70 -6.67 13.37
N SER A 315 14.10 -7.83 12.84
CA SER A 315 15.40 -8.01 12.17
C SER A 315 15.28 -8.91 10.94
N THR A 316 15.71 -8.43 9.78
CA THR A 316 15.72 -9.20 8.53
C THR A 316 16.97 -10.04 8.31
N THR A 317 17.98 -9.90 9.17
CA THR A 317 19.27 -10.59 9.05
C THR A 317 19.52 -11.60 10.16
N GLY A 318 18.48 -11.94 10.93
CA GLY A 318 18.58 -12.76 12.13
C GLY A 318 19.15 -12.00 13.33
N GLY A 319 19.40 -12.72 14.43
CA GLY A 319 19.73 -12.13 15.73
C GLY A 319 18.50 -11.69 16.51
N ASP A 320 18.72 -11.06 17.66
CA ASP A 320 17.67 -10.56 18.53
C ASP A 320 17.75 -9.03 18.60
N PRO A 321 16.88 -8.30 17.85
CA PRO A 321 16.92 -6.85 17.82
C PRO A 321 16.49 -6.22 19.16
N VAL A 322 15.71 -6.93 19.97
CA VAL A 322 15.33 -6.47 21.32
C VAL A 322 16.57 -6.46 22.21
N GLU A 323 17.34 -7.55 22.21
CA GLU A 323 18.60 -7.63 22.95
C GLU A 323 19.63 -6.62 22.42
N GLU A 324 19.71 -6.39 21.11
CA GLU A 324 20.61 -5.39 20.54
C GLU A 324 20.30 -3.98 21.04
N LEU A 325 19.01 -3.59 21.03
CA LEU A 325 18.58 -2.28 21.51
C LEU A 325 18.77 -2.14 23.04
N LYS A 326 18.46 -3.18 23.83
CA LYS A 326 18.64 -3.18 25.29
C LYS A 326 20.11 -3.08 25.69
N ASN A 327 20.99 -3.75 24.96
CA ASN A 327 22.42 -3.78 25.28
C ASN A 327 23.18 -2.57 24.70
N ASN A 328 22.54 -1.70 23.92
CA ASN A 328 23.14 -0.48 23.41
C ASN A 328 23.35 0.54 24.55
N PRO A 329 24.61 0.88 24.93
CA PRO A 329 24.88 1.77 26.05
C PRO A 329 24.35 3.20 25.84
N LEU A 330 24.18 3.62 24.58
CA LEU A 330 23.64 4.94 24.25
C LEU A 330 22.14 5.04 24.58
N LEU A 331 21.43 3.91 24.60
CA LEU A 331 19.99 3.83 24.84
C LEU A 331 19.63 3.46 26.29
N ALA A 332 20.61 3.27 27.18
CA ALA A 332 20.38 2.79 28.55
C ALA A 332 19.42 3.65 29.39
N ASN A 333 19.28 4.94 29.06
CA ASN A 333 18.35 5.87 29.73
C ASN A 333 17.10 6.20 28.89
N ASN A 334 16.93 5.58 27.73
CA ASN A 334 15.76 5.79 26.89
C ASN A 334 14.50 5.24 27.59
N PRO A 335 13.37 5.98 27.61
CA PRO A 335 12.17 5.56 28.33
C PRO A 335 11.63 4.19 27.92
N ALA A 336 11.53 3.90 26.62
CA ALA A 336 11.03 2.62 26.14
C ALA A 336 11.94 1.46 26.60
N ILE A 337 13.26 1.64 26.50
CA ILE A 337 14.25 0.64 26.93
C ILE A 337 14.21 0.44 28.45
N ALA A 338 14.21 1.53 29.22
CA ALA A 338 14.23 1.48 30.69
C ALA A 338 12.94 0.88 31.28
N ASN A 339 11.82 1.02 30.57
CA ASN A 339 10.52 0.47 30.96
C ASN A 339 10.23 -0.92 30.39
N ASP A 340 11.17 -1.53 29.67
CA ASP A 340 11.00 -2.81 28.97
C ASP A 340 9.83 -2.80 27.95
N ALA A 341 9.56 -1.64 27.36
CA ALA A 341 8.49 -1.42 26.37
C ALA A 341 9.02 -1.59 24.94
N ILE A 342 9.70 -2.71 24.68
CA ILE A 342 10.25 -3.07 23.37
C ILE A 342 9.64 -4.40 22.95
N TYR A 343 8.96 -4.41 21.80
CA TYR A 343 8.21 -5.57 21.32
C TYR A 343 8.79 -6.06 20.00
N LEU A 344 9.13 -7.35 19.96
CA LEU A 344 9.62 -8.01 18.76
C LEU A 344 8.45 -8.30 17.82
N LEU A 345 8.59 -7.91 16.57
CA LEU A 345 7.72 -8.25 15.47
C LEU A 345 8.45 -9.15 14.45
N SER A 346 7.68 -9.85 13.64
CA SER A 346 8.15 -10.78 12.62
C SER A 346 8.97 -10.08 11.53
N PRO A 347 10.05 -10.70 11.01
CA PRO A 347 10.80 -10.16 9.89
C PRO A 347 9.98 -10.01 8.60
N GLU A 348 8.95 -10.83 8.41
CA GLU A 348 8.02 -10.81 7.27
C GLU A 348 7.33 -9.46 7.10
N LEU A 349 7.25 -8.65 8.16
CA LEU A 349 6.69 -7.30 8.12
C LEU A 349 7.59 -6.28 7.42
N PHE A 350 8.76 -6.68 6.91
CA PHE A 350 9.68 -5.81 6.17
C PHE A 350 9.07 -5.24 4.87
N ARG A 351 8.15 -6.00 4.25
CA ARG A 351 7.32 -5.56 3.12
C ARG A 351 5.88 -5.85 3.46
N LEU A 352 5.03 -4.85 3.30
CA LEU A 352 3.60 -5.02 3.53
C LEU A 352 2.89 -5.39 2.24
N ASP A 353 2.21 -6.51 2.30
CA ASP A 353 1.19 -6.99 1.38
C ASP A 353 0.00 -7.47 2.24
N PHE A 354 -1.05 -7.98 1.62
CA PHE A 354 -2.22 -8.51 2.34
C PHE A 354 -1.83 -9.53 3.43
N TYR A 355 -0.92 -10.45 3.16
CA TYR A 355 -0.56 -11.52 4.10
C TYR A 355 0.23 -10.99 5.29
N SER A 356 1.24 -10.15 5.05
CA SER A 356 2.01 -9.54 6.13
C SER A 356 1.20 -8.49 6.89
N ALA A 357 0.20 -7.85 6.28
CA ALA A 357 -0.73 -6.95 6.97
C ALA A 357 -1.59 -7.72 7.98
N MET A 358 -2.17 -8.85 7.55
CA MET A 358 -2.90 -9.76 8.42
C MET A 358 -2.01 -10.32 9.54
N MET A 359 -0.77 -10.69 9.22
CA MET A 359 0.21 -11.12 10.21
C MET A 359 0.54 -10.03 11.22
N MET A 360 0.71 -8.77 10.78
CA MET A 360 0.96 -7.64 11.67
C MET A 360 -0.20 -7.42 12.63
N LEU A 361 -1.44 -7.54 12.16
CA LEU A 361 -2.64 -7.48 13.01
C LEU A 361 -2.62 -8.59 14.08
N ASP A 362 -2.28 -9.82 13.71
CA ASP A 362 -2.17 -10.95 14.64
C ASP A 362 -1.07 -10.73 15.69
N GLU A 363 0.08 -10.17 15.30
CA GLU A 363 1.17 -9.88 16.23
C GLU A 363 0.83 -8.74 17.20
N LEU A 364 0.19 -7.68 16.71
CA LEU A 364 -0.27 -6.58 17.55
C LEU A 364 -1.32 -7.06 18.55
N GLU A 365 -2.26 -7.90 18.12
CA GLU A 365 -3.21 -8.53 19.04
C GLU A 365 -2.50 -9.38 20.09
N LYS A 366 -1.54 -10.22 19.69
CA LYS A 366 -0.76 -11.06 20.61
C LYS A 366 -0.02 -10.25 21.67
N HIS A 367 0.55 -9.10 21.31
CA HIS A 367 1.30 -8.26 22.25
C HIS A 367 0.41 -7.40 23.15
N PHE A 368 -0.75 -6.97 22.65
CA PHE A 368 -1.55 -5.91 23.27
C PHE A 368 -3.01 -6.28 23.58
N ALA A 369 -3.38 -7.57 23.52
CA ALA A 369 -4.73 -8.03 23.89
C ALA A 369 -5.16 -7.59 25.30
N LYS A 370 -6.43 -7.21 25.42
CA LYS A 370 -7.10 -6.79 26.67
C LYS A 370 -7.28 -7.89 27.71
#